data_AF-A0A3C1RMG6-F1
#
_entry.id   AF-A0A3C1RMG6-F1
#
_cell.length_a   1.000
_cell.length_b   1.000
_cell.length_c   1.000
_cell.angle_alpha   90.00
_cell.angle_beta   90.00
_cell.angle_gamma   90.00
#
_symmetry.space_group_name_H-M   'P 1'
#
loop_
_entity.id
_entity.type
_entity.pdbx_description
1 polymer ?
#
loop_
_entity_poly.entity_id
_entity_poly.type
_entity_poly.pdbx_seq_one_letter_code
_entity_poly.pdbx_strand_id
1 'polypeptide(L)' 'MKWRVILEPDPDTGEWAAWCPELSGCASFGMTQQEALENIREAIKLYLQPDNINPDELSPGAVIREVVV' A
#
# COMPACT_ATOMS: atom_id res chain seq x y z
N MET A 1 12.69 8.00 5.68
CA MET A 1 13.23 6.75 5.11
C MET A 1 13.25 6.85 3.58
N LYS A 2 14.07 6.05 2.90
CA LYS A 2 14.07 5.90 1.44
C LYS A 2 13.64 4.48 1.11
N TRP A 3 12.76 4.34 0.13
CA TRP A 3 12.20 3.05 -0.29
C TRP A 3 12.54 2.81 -1.76
N ARG A 4 12.77 1.55 -2.12
CA ARG A 4 12.89 1.16 -3.52
C ARG A 4 11.48 0.95 -4.06
N VAL A 5 11.27 1.40 -5.29
CA VAL A 5 10.01 1.23 -6.01
C VAL A 5 10.37 0.68 -7.38
N ILE A 6 9.64 -0.35 -7.80
CA ILE A 6 9.68 -0.86 -9.16
C ILE A 6 8.54 -0.18 -9.92
N LEU A 7 8.85 0.31 -11.12
CA LEU A 7 7.90 0.94 -12.04
C LEU A 7 7.90 0.14 -13.33
N GLU A 8 6.75 -0.37 -13.73
CA GLU A 8 6.57 -1.18 -14.93
C GLU A 8 5.50 -0.56 -15.83
N PRO A 9 5.81 -0.28 -17.10
CA PRO A 9 4.80 0.17 -18.04
C PRO A 9 3.87 -0.98 -18.44
N ASP A 10 2.57 -0.73 -18.45
CA ASP A 10 1.55 -1.64 -18.94
C ASP A 10 1.29 -1.36 -20.44
N PRO A 11 1.60 -2.31 -21.35
CA PRO A 11 1.43 -2.10 -22.79
C PRO A 11 -0.04 -2.15 -23.24
N ASP A 12 -0.94 -2.73 -22.46
CA ASP A 12 -2.35 -2.89 -22.80
C ASP A 12 -3.15 -1.64 -22.38
N THR A 13 -2.84 -1.06 -21.22
CA THR A 13 -3.53 0.14 -20.71
C THR A 13 -2.78 1.44 -20.99
N GLY A 14 -1.46 1.37 -21.21
CA GLY A 14 -0.58 2.53 -21.31
C GLY A 14 -0.24 3.18 -19.96
N GLU A 15 -0.64 2.55 -18.86
CA GLU A 15 -0.36 3.01 -17.49
C GLU A 15 1.03 2.57 -17.02
N TRP A 16 1.38 2.99 -15.81
CA TRP A 16 2.56 2.57 -15.08
C TRP A 16 2.12 1.93 -13.77
N ALA A 17 2.42 0.65 -13.60
CA ALA A 17 2.28 -0.04 -12.33
C ALA A 17 3.48 0.26 -11.42
N ALA A 18 3.24 0.36 -10.11
CA ALA A 18 4.26 0.66 -9.11
C ALA A 18 4.12 -0.25 -7.90
N TRP A 19 5.23 -0.76 -7.36
CA TRP A 19 5.21 -1.53 -6.10
C TRP A 19 6.50 -1.38 -5.30
N CYS A 20 6.38 -1.53 -3.98
CA CYS A 20 7.51 -1.49 -3.04
C CYS A 20 7.87 -2.92 -2.59
N PRO A 21 9.02 -3.49 -3.00
CA PRO A 21 9.40 -4.86 -2.65
C PRO A 21 9.50 -5.12 -1.15
N GLU A 22 9.83 -4.10 -0.37
CA GLU A 22 9.97 -4.20 1.09
C GLU A 22 8.63 -4.16 1.84
N LEU A 23 7.56 -3.67 1.21
CA LEU A 23 6.23 -3.54 1.83
C LEU A 23 5.26 -4.44 1.07
N SER A 24 5.12 -5.67 1.56
CA SER A 24 4.27 -6.69 0.93
C SER A 24 2.84 -6.17 0.74
N GLY A 25 2.36 -6.20 -0.51
CA GLY A 25 1.03 -5.73 -0.88
C GLY A 25 0.92 -4.22 -1.13
N CYS A 26 1.97 -3.43 -0.92
CA CYS A 26 1.97 -2.00 -1.23
C CYS A 26 2.19 -1.79 -2.74
N ALA A 27 1.11 -1.49 -3.45
CA ALA A 27 1.09 -1.26 -4.89
C ALA A 27 0.24 -0.03 -5.24
N SER A 28 0.52 0.55 -6.40
CA SER A 28 -0.23 1.67 -6.97
C SER A 28 -0.02 1.72 -8.49
N PHE A 29 -0.66 2.67 -9.18
CA PHE A 29 -0.49 2.89 -10.60
C PHE A 29 -0.71 4.36 -10.97
N GLY A 30 -0.38 4.74 -12.21
CA GLY A 30 -0.69 6.07 -12.76
C GLY A 30 -0.52 6.10 -14.28
N MET A 31 -1.12 7.08 -14.95
CA MET A 31 -1.01 7.28 -16.41
C MET A 31 0.41 7.62 -16.86
N THR A 32 1.21 8.17 -15.95
CA THR A 32 2.61 8.51 -16.20
C THR A 32 3.52 7.93 -15.14
N GLN A 33 4.79 7.73 -15.49
CA GLN A 33 5.81 7.28 -14.55
C GLN A 33 5.88 8.17 -13.28
N GLN A 34 5.69 9.49 -13.44
CA GLN A 34 5.72 10.43 -12.32
C GLN A 34 4.48 10.33 -11.44
N GLU A 35 3.30 10.14 -12.04
CA GLU A 35 2.06 9.93 -11.30
C GLU A 35 2.10 8.62 -10.51
N ALA A 36 2.52 7.52 -11.13
CA ALA A 36 2.68 6.24 -10.45
C ALA A 36 3.66 6.34 -9.26
N LEU A 37 4.72 7.13 -9.40
CA LEU A 37 5.70 7.39 -8.33
C LEU A 37 5.12 8.24 -7.19
N GLU A 38 4.26 9.22 -7.47
CA GLU A 38 3.58 9.99 -6.42
C GLU A 38 2.52 9.13 -5.72
N ASN A 39 1.75 8.35 -6.48
CA ASN A 39 0.69 7.51 -5.92
C ASN A 39 1.25 6.40 -5.01
N ILE A 40 2.33 5.72 -5.42
CA ILE A 40 2.99 4.73 -4.55
C ILE A 40 3.64 5.38 -3.33
N ARG A 41 4.10 6.64 -3.41
CA ARG A 41 4.59 7.37 -2.24
C ARG A 41 3.49 7.59 -1.22
N GLU A 42 2.27 7.94 -1.65
CA GLU A 42 1.13 8.05 -0.74
C GLU A 42 0.70 6.69 -0.20
N ALA A 43 0.69 5.64 -1.03
CA ALA A 43 0.40 4.28 -0.58
C ALA A 43 1.39 3.80 0.50
N ILE A 44 2.68 4.09 0.34
CA ILE A 44 3.71 3.79 1.35
C ILE A 44 3.45 4.57 2.64
N LYS A 45 3.10 5.86 2.54
CA LYS A 45 2.76 6.65 3.73
C LYS A 45 1.57 6.05 4.47
N LEU A 46 0.53 5.65 3.75
CA LEU A 46 -0.65 5.03 4.33
C LEU A 46 -0.32 3.68 4.97
N TYR A 47 0.47 2.84 4.31
CA TYR A 47 0.90 1.53 4.82
C TYR A 47 1.64 1.64 6.16
N LEU A 48 2.43 2.70 6.35
CA LEU A 48 3.21 2.92 7.57
C LEU A 48 2.43 3.65 8.67
N GLN A 49 1.20 4.12 8.39
CA GLN A 49 0.39 4.73 9.42
C GLN A 49 -0.09 3.64 10.39
N PRO A 50 -0.03 3.89 11.71
CA PRO A 50 -0.60 2.97 12.67
C PRO A 50 -2.12 2.89 12.46
N ASP A 51 -2.65 1.68 12.47
CA ASP A 51 -4.10 1.48 12.45
C ASP A 51 -4.68 2.00 13.77
N ASN A 52 -5.59 2.97 13.67
CA ASN A 52 -6.37 3.45 14.81
C ASN A 52 -7.64 2.59 14.98
N ILE A 53 -7.47 1.28 15.14
CA ILE A 53 -8.62 0.40 15.44
C ILE A 53 -9.06 0.70 16.86
N ASN A 54 -10.19 1.39 17.00
CA ASN A 54 -10.83 1.61 18.28
C ASN A 54 -11.65 0.37 18.67
N PRO A 55 -11.37 -0.27 19.82
CA PRO A 55 -12.17 -1.41 20.30
C PRO A 55 -13.67 -1.11 20.41
N ASP A 56 -14.05 0.14 20.66
CA ASP A 56 -15.45 0.57 20.79
C ASP A 56 -16.20 0.59 19.45
N GLU A 57 -15.48 0.61 18.31
CA GLU A 57 -16.06 0.61 16.96
C GLU A 57 -16.19 -0.81 16.38
N LEU A 58 -15.75 -1.83 17.11
CA LEU A 58 -15.82 -3.21 16.67
C LEU A 58 -17.27 -3.72 16.69
N SER A 59 -17.57 -4.61 15.74
CA SER A 59 -18.88 -5.28 15.72
C SER A 59 -19.11 -6.09 17.00
N PRO A 60 -20.35 -6.16 17.52
CA PRO A 60 -20.66 -6.96 18.69
C PRO A 60 -20.19 -8.42 18.55
N GLY A 61 -19.43 -8.89 19.54
CA GLY A 61 -18.86 -10.25 19.52
C GLY A 61 -17.51 -10.38 18.81
N ALA A 62 -16.90 -9.29 18.36
CA ALA A 62 -15.52 -9.30 17.89
C ALA A 62 -14.56 -9.74 19.00
N VAL A 63 -13.52 -10.50 18.63
CA VAL A 63 -12.57 -11.10 19.57
C VAL A 63 -11.15 -10.89 19.04
N ILE A 64 -10.29 -10.29 19.85
CA ILE A 64 -8.86 -10.10 19.53
C ILE A 64 -8.08 -11.36 19.96
N ARG A 65 -7.17 -11.82 19.11
CA ARG A 65 -6.29 -12.97 19.34
C ARG A 65 -4.88 -12.69 18.81
N GLU A 66 -3.87 -13.19 19.53
CA GLU A 66 -2.49 -13.20 19.06
C GLU A 66 -2.25 -14.46 18.21
N VAL A 67 -1.51 -14.31 17.11
CA VAL A 67 -1.13 -15.41 16.22
C VAL A 67 0.38 -15.38 16.03
N VAL A 68 1.03 -16.54 16.16
CA VAL A 68 2.46 -16.73 15.87
C VAL A 68 2.56 -17.49 14.55
N VAL A 69 3.39 -16.99 13.64
CA VAL A 69 3.65 -17.57 12.32
C VAL A 69 5.01 -18.26 12.33
#